data_AF-A0A060CDH1-F1
#
_entry.id   AF-A0A060CDH1-F1
#
_cell.length_a   1.000
_cell.length_b   1.000
_cell.length_c   1.000
_cell.angle_alpha   90.00
_cell.angle_beta   90.00
_cell.angle_gamma   90.00
#
_symmetry.space_group_name_H-M   'P 1'
#
loop_
_entity.id
_entity.type
_entity.pdbx_description
1 polymer ?
#
loop_
_entity_poly.entity_id
_entity_poly.type
_entity_poly.pdbx_seq_one_letter_code
_entity_poly.pdbx_strand_id
1 'polypeptide(L)'
;HDKFVICQIPCYTEGEESLTRSIQSLTTMKYDDSRKLLLIVCDGMIVGSGNDRPTPQIVLDILGVDPNYDPEPLAFQSLGEGDRQLNYGKIYSGLYEHMGHGVPYLVVVKIGAPSER
;
A
#
# COMPACT_ATOMS: atom_id res chain seq x y z
N HIS A 1 25.03 4.51 -3.42
CA HIS A 1 24.46 3.84 -4.61
C HIS A 1 23.80 4.90 -5.48
N ASP A 2 24.15 5.02 -6.77
CA ASP A 2 23.63 6.08 -7.64
C ASP A 2 22.27 5.78 -8.28
N LYS A 3 21.73 4.59 -8.06
CA LYS A 3 20.46 4.13 -8.63
C LYS A 3 19.31 4.35 -7.66
N PHE A 4 18.16 4.72 -8.20
CA PHE A 4 16.90 4.67 -7.46
C PHE A 4 16.44 3.23 -7.29
N VAL A 5 15.80 2.93 -6.16
CA VAL A 5 15.33 1.59 -5.79
C VAL A 5 13.87 1.68 -5.37
N ILE A 6 13.07 0.75 -5.90
CA ILE A 6 11.68 0.56 -5.48
C ILE A 6 11.63 -0.69 -4.59
N CYS A 7 11.16 -0.52 -3.37
CA CYS A 7 10.90 -1.60 -2.43
C CYS A 7 9.41 -1.96 -2.50
N GLN A 8 9.08 -3.03 -3.21
CA GLN A 8 7.69 -3.43 -3.41
C GLN A 8 7.19 -4.30 -2.25
N ILE A 9 5.99 -4.01 -1.76
CA ILE A 9 5.33 -4.72 -0.67
C ILE A 9 3.90 -5.07 -1.14
N PRO A 10 3.67 -6.26 -1.72
CA PRO A 10 2.33 -6.75 -1.97
C PRO A 10 1.63 -7.11 -0.63
N CYS A 11 0.37 -6.73 -0.49
CA CYS A 11 -0.45 -7.00 0.69
C CYS A 11 -1.82 -7.55 0.28
N TYR A 12 -2.32 -8.54 1.01
CA TYR A 12 -3.61 -9.18 0.76
C TYR A 12 -4.38 -9.42 2.06
N THR A 13 -3.81 -10.20 3.00
CA THR A 13 -4.48 -10.60 4.26
C THR A 13 -3.53 -10.62 5.45
N GLU A 14 -2.38 -9.95 5.36
CA GLU A 14 -1.39 -9.91 6.44
C GLU A 14 -1.91 -9.13 7.64
N GLY A 15 -1.45 -9.51 8.83
CA GLY A 15 -1.73 -8.81 10.08
C GLY A 15 -0.84 -7.58 10.27
N GLU A 16 -1.27 -6.69 11.16
CA GLU A 16 -0.60 -5.42 11.47
C GLU A 16 0.86 -5.58 11.89
N GLU A 17 1.16 -6.53 12.78
CA GLU A 17 2.55 -6.72 13.26
C GLU A 17 3.49 -7.10 12.11
N SER A 18 3.03 -7.99 11.22
CA SER A 18 3.80 -8.44 10.05
C SER A 18 4.04 -7.30 9.06
N LEU A 19 3.00 -6.53 8.75
CA LEU A 19 3.07 -5.37 7.86
C LEU A 19 3.99 -4.29 8.44
N THR A 20 3.84 -3.99 9.73
CA THR A 20 4.67 -3.01 10.44
C THR A 20 6.14 -3.40 10.37
N ARG A 21 6.47 -4.65 10.71
CA ARG A 21 7.86 -5.13 10.66
C ARG A 21 8.41 -5.06 9.24
N SER A 22 7.63 -5.47 8.24
CA SER A 22 8.03 -5.43 6.83
C SER A 22 8.36 -4.01 6.37
N ILE A 23 7.44 -3.07 6.58
CA ILE A 23 7.59 -1.66 6.21
C ILE A 23 8.80 -1.03 6.93
N GLN A 24 8.94 -1.24 8.24
CA GLN A 24 10.04 -0.69 9.04
C GLN A 24 11.40 -1.25 8.60
N SER A 25 11.47 -2.56 8.30
CA SER A 25 12.70 -3.20 7.83
C SER A 25 13.17 -2.66 6.48
N LEU A 26 12.24 -2.40 5.56
CA LEU A 26 12.54 -1.81 4.25
C LEU A 26 12.91 -0.33 4.38
N THR A 27 12.25 0.39 5.28
CA THR A 27 12.55 1.80 5.57
C THR A 27 13.98 1.97 6.08
N THR A 28 14.46 1.06 6.93
CA THR A 28 15.81 1.10 7.53
C THR A 28 16.90 0.43 6.67
N MET A 29 16.58 -0.03 5.45
CA MET A 29 17.58 -0.56 4.54
C MET A 29 18.68 0.46 4.24
N LYS A 30 19.93 -0.03 4.15
CA LYS A 30 21.14 0.76 3.88
C LYS A 30 21.28 1.23 2.43
N TYR A 31 20.23 1.84 1.90
CA TYR A 31 20.27 2.73 0.75
C TYR A 31 20.04 4.16 1.25
N ASP A 32 20.52 5.13 0.50
CA ASP A 32 20.16 6.53 0.73
C ASP A 32 18.63 6.68 0.66
N ASP A 33 18.03 7.30 1.68
CA ASP A 33 16.59 7.45 1.78
C ASP A 33 16.00 8.24 0.60
N SER A 34 16.74 9.23 0.09
CA SER A 34 16.36 10.00 -1.11
C SER A 34 16.37 9.19 -2.40
N ARG A 35 16.90 7.97 -2.36
CA ARG A 35 16.99 7.04 -3.48
C ARG A 35 16.05 5.83 -3.34
N LYS A 36 15.28 5.74 -2.24
CA LYS A 36 14.32 4.67 -1.99
C LYS A 36 12.89 5.16 -2.22
N LEU A 37 12.04 4.28 -2.73
CA LEU A 37 10.58 4.45 -2.74
C LEU A 37 9.96 3.16 -2.19
N LEU A 38 9.09 3.27 -1.19
CA LEU A 38 8.23 2.17 -0.79
C LEU A 38 7.02 2.12 -1.72
N LEU A 39 6.82 0.99 -2.40
CA LEU A 39 5.65 0.77 -3.26
C LEU A 39 4.80 -0.34 -2.63
N ILE A 40 3.72 0.04 -1.96
CA ILE A 40 2.83 -0.88 -1.26
C ILE A 40 1.61 -1.12 -2.14
N VAL A 41 1.28 -2.37 -2.43
CA VAL A 41 0.15 -2.72 -3.29
C VAL A 41 -0.80 -3.58 -2.48
N CYS A 42 -1.93 -3.01 -2.08
CA CYS A 42 -3.00 -3.74 -1.40
C CYS A 42 -3.98 -4.28 -2.44
N ASP A 43 -4.04 -5.60 -2.57
CA ASP A 43 -4.90 -6.27 -3.54
C ASP A 43 -6.25 -6.66 -2.92
N GLY A 44 -7.20 -5.73 -2.99
CA GLY A 44 -8.55 -5.92 -2.46
C GLY A 44 -8.77 -5.31 -1.08
N MET A 45 -10.04 -5.14 -0.74
CA MET A 45 -10.50 -4.63 0.56
C MET A 45 -10.84 -5.78 1.50
N ILE A 46 -9.88 -6.68 1.73
CA ILE A 46 -10.11 -7.93 2.46
C ILE A 46 -9.71 -7.78 3.92
N VAL A 47 -10.53 -8.33 4.81
CA VAL A 47 -10.20 -8.51 6.22
C VAL A 47 -9.56 -9.88 6.38
N GLY A 48 -8.25 -9.90 6.66
CA GLY A 48 -7.52 -11.12 6.96
C GLY A 48 -8.09 -11.85 8.18
N SER A 49 -7.93 -13.18 8.24
CA SER A 49 -8.38 -13.96 9.39
C SER A 49 -7.70 -13.48 10.68
N GLY A 50 -8.50 -13.04 11.65
CA GLY A 50 -8.00 -12.51 12.92
C GLY A 50 -7.71 -11.00 12.92
N ASN A 51 -7.92 -10.31 11.80
CA ASN A 51 -7.91 -8.85 11.73
C ASN A 51 -9.34 -8.30 11.93
N ASP A 52 -9.41 -7.11 12.48
CA ASP A 52 -10.61 -6.32 12.76
C ASP A 52 -10.88 -5.24 11.70
N ARG A 53 -9.90 -4.98 10.82
CA ARG A 53 -9.97 -4.00 9.73
C ARG A 53 -9.36 -4.55 8.43
N PRO A 54 -9.76 -4.00 7.26
CA PRO A 54 -9.19 -4.39 5.97
C PRO A 54 -7.69 -4.13 5.90
N THR A 55 -6.94 -4.98 5.19
CA THR A 55 -5.48 -4.83 5.00
C THR A 55 -5.06 -3.44 4.50
N PRO A 56 -5.75 -2.79 3.54
CA PRO A 56 -5.45 -1.41 3.15
C PRO A 56 -5.52 -0.41 4.31
N GLN A 57 -6.50 -0.55 5.21
CA GLN A 57 -6.65 0.35 6.35
C GLN A 57 -5.48 0.18 7.33
N ILE A 58 -5.10 -1.08 7.62
CA ILE A 58 -3.92 -1.38 8.45
C ILE A 58 -2.67 -0.70 7.88
N VAL A 59 -2.44 -0.80 6.57
CA VAL A 59 -1.30 -0.15 5.90
C VAL A 59 -1.33 1.36 6.06
N LEU A 60 -2.48 2.00 5.81
CA LEU A 60 -2.61 3.45 5.92
C LEU A 60 -2.40 3.95 7.36
N ASP A 61 -2.85 3.18 8.34
CA ASP A 61 -2.68 3.48 9.76
C ASP A 61 -1.20 3.36 10.19
N ILE A 62 -0.48 2.34 9.71
CA ILE A 62 0.97 2.20 9.93
C ILE A 62 1.72 3.40 9.35
N LEU A 63 1.33 3.88 8.17
CA LEU A 63 1.95 5.00 7.47
C LEU A 63 1.54 6.37 8.03
N GLY A 64 0.57 6.42 8.96
CA GLY A 64 0.07 7.65 9.55
C GLY A 64 -0.70 8.55 8.58
N VAL A 65 -1.38 7.98 7.59
CA VAL A 65 -2.26 8.74 6.68
C VAL A 65 -3.45 9.28 7.46
N ASP A 66 -3.86 10.52 7.16
CA ASP A 66 -5.07 11.11 7.77
C ASP A 66 -6.30 10.22 7.45
N PRO A 67 -7.03 9.72 8.45
CA PRO A 67 -8.21 8.87 8.23
C PRO A 67 -9.34 9.58 7.47
N ASN A 68 -9.33 10.91 7.37
CA ASN A 68 -10.29 11.67 6.57
C ASN A 68 -9.85 11.88 5.12
N TYR A 69 -8.61 11.53 4.78
CA TYR A 69 -8.12 11.62 3.41
C TYR A 69 -8.56 10.41 2.60
N ASP A 70 -9.53 10.61 1.71
CA ASP A 70 -10.03 9.58 0.82
C ASP A 70 -9.93 10.04 -0.66
N PRO A 71 -8.90 9.61 -1.41
CA PRO A 71 -8.73 10.00 -2.80
C PRO A 71 -9.78 9.37 -3.70
N GLU A 72 -10.09 10.05 -4.81
CA GLU A 72 -11.03 9.56 -5.81
C GLU A 72 -10.53 8.25 -6.43
N PRO A 73 -11.38 7.22 -6.53
CA PRO A 73 -11.01 5.98 -7.18
C PRO A 73 -10.88 6.17 -8.69
N LEU A 74 -9.75 5.74 -9.26
CA LEU A 74 -9.49 5.80 -10.70
C LEU A 74 -9.63 4.41 -11.33
N ALA A 75 -10.35 4.36 -12.45
CA ALA A 75 -10.56 3.13 -13.20
C ALA A 75 -9.27 2.68 -13.91
N PHE A 76 -9.04 1.37 -13.94
CA PHE A 76 -7.98 0.76 -14.74
C PHE A 76 -8.43 -0.60 -15.29
N GLN A 77 -7.75 -1.04 -16.35
CA GLN A 77 -8.00 -2.33 -16.97
C GLN A 77 -7.26 -3.44 -16.21
N SER A 78 -8.03 -4.41 -15.73
CA SER A 78 -7.61 -5.60 -15.00
C SER A 78 -7.44 -6.81 -15.94
N LEU A 79 -6.79 -7.87 -15.46
CA LEU A 79 -6.53 -9.10 -16.23
C LEU A 79 -7.76 -10.00 -16.43
N GLY A 80 -8.93 -9.66 -15.86
CA GLY A 80 -10.15 -10.44 -16.00
C GLY A 80 -10.71 -10.50 -17.42
N GLU A 81 -11.79 -11.26 -17.61
CA GLU A 81 -12.56 -11.29 -18.86
C GLU A 81 -13.93 -10.62 -18.66
N GLY A 82 -14.45 -9.99 -19.72
CA GLY A 82 -15.73 -9.29 -19.69
C GLY A 82 -15.77 -8.20 -18.62
N ASP A 83 -16.81 -8.20 -17.80
CA ASP A 83 -17.02 -7.18 -16.75
C ASP A 83 -15.92 -7.17 -15.67
N ARG A 84 -15.14 -8.25 -15.54
CA ARG A 84 -13.99 -8.32 -14.61
C ARG A 84 -12.76 -7.55 -15.11
N GLN A 85 -12.81 -6.99 -16.31
CA GLN A 85 -11.76 -6.12 -16.84
C GLN A 85 -11.76 -4.74 -16.21
N LEU A 86 -12.89 -4.27 -15.69
CA LEU A 86 -12.94 -2.99 -15.00
C LEU A 86 -12.54 -3.18 -13.53
N ASN A 87 -11.57 -2.42 -13.07
CA ASN A 87 -11.23 -2.34 -11.65
C ASN A 87 -10.94 -0.89 -11.29
N TYR A 88 -10.94 -0.57 -9.99
CA TYR A 88 -10.67 0.76 -9.50
C TYR A 88 -9.53 0.72 -8.48
N GLY A 89 -8.68 1.74 -8.56
CA GLY A 89 -7.56 1.93 -7.66
C GLY A 89 -7.66 3.26 -6.93
N LYS A 90 -7.33 3.28 -5.64
CA LYS A 90 -7.06 4.50 -4.88
C LYS A 90 -5.56 4.60 -4.63
N ILE A 91 -5.01 5.80 -4.83
CA ILE A 91 -3.57 6.06 -4.70
C ILE A 91 -3.32 7.00 -3.53
N TYR A 92 -2.46 6.57 -2.62
CA TYR A 92 -1.98 7.38 -1.50
C TYR A 92 -0.47 7.56 -1.63
N SER A 93 0.04 8.68 -1.16
CA SER A 93 1.47 8.97 -1.19
C SER A 93 1.85 9.89 -0.05
N GLY A 94 3.08 9.78 0.42
CA GLY A 94 3.59 10.62 1.49
C GLY A 94 5.04 10.29 1.82
N LEU A 95 5.47 10.73 3.00
CA LEU A 95 6.77 10.41 3.58
C LEU A 95 6.55 9.55 4.82
N TYR A 96 7.21 8.40 4.90
CA TYR A 96 7.19 7.56 6.08
C TYR A 96 8.49 7.72 6.85
N GLU A 97 8.38 8.04 8.15
CA GLU A 97 9.51 8.27 9.02
C GLU A 97 9.65 7.15 10.05
N HIS A 98 10.84 6.54 10.15
CA HIS A 98 11.12 5.50 11.12
C HIS A 98 12.61 5.46 11.51
N MET A 99 12.91 5.54 12.80
CA MET A 99 14.29 5.49 13.34
C MET A 99 15.27 6.47 12.66
N GLY A 100 14.81 7.68 12.35
CA GLY A 100 15.62 8.70 11.68
C GLY A 100 15.77 8.51 10.17
N HIS A 101 15.13 7.49 9.58
CA HIS A 101 14.97 7.37 8.14
C HIS A 101 13.67 8.02 7.68
N GLY A 102 13.71 8.70 6.53
CA GLY A 102 12.53 9.33 5.92
C GLY A 102 12.40 8.92 4.46
N VAL A 103 11.52 7.95 4.17
CA VAL A 103 11.42 7.34 2.83
C VAL A 103 10.07 7.68 2.20
N PRO A 104 10.02 8.18 0.96
CA PRO A 104 8.75 8.41 0.28
C PRO A 104 8.04 7.07 0.02
N TYR A 105 6.71 7.09 0.04
CA TYR A 105 5.89 5.93 -0.25
C TYR A 105 4.79 6.23 -1.27
N LEU A 106 4.35 5.15 -1.93
CA LEU A 106 3.12 5.10 -2.72
C LEU A 106 2.34 3.85 -2.31
N VAL A 107 1.06 4.02 -1.95
CA VAL A 107 0.12 2.91 -1.70
C VAL A 107 -0.87 2.84 -2.85
N VAL A 108 -0.93 1.69 -3.51
CA VAL A 108 -1.95 1.34 -4.50
C VAL A 108 -2.97 0.44 -3.81
N VAL A 109 -4.19 0.93 -3.63
CA VAL A 109 -5.29 0.13 -3.08
C VAL A 109 -6.24 -0.26 -4.20
N LYS A 110 -6.26 -1.54 -4.57
CA LYS A 110 -7.25 -2.07 -5.52
C LYS A 110 -8.55 -2.30 -4.78
N ILE A 111 -9.64 -1.66 -5.22
CA ILE A 111 -10.94 -1.70 -4.55
C ILE A 111 -12.01 -2.51 -5.31
N GLY A 112 -11.68 -3.07 -6.47
CA GLY A 112 -12.62 -3.83 -7.30
C GLY A 112 -13.55 -2.94 -8.11
N ALA A 113 -14.37 -3.54 -8.98
CA ALA A 113 -15.49 -2.84 -9.60
C ALA A 113 -16.64 -2.64 -8.60
N PRO A 114 -17.49 -1.60 -8.75
CA PRO A 114 -18.70 -1.43 -7.93
C PRO A 114 -19.63 -2.66 -7.92
N SER A 115 -19.62 -3.45 -8.99
CA SER A 115 -20.38 -4.70 -9.15
C SER A 115 -19.79 -5.92 -8.43
N GLU A 116 -18.57 -5.82 -7.89
CA GLU A 116 -17.89 -6.91 -7.17
C GLU A 116 -18.11 -6.86 -5.64
N ARG A 117 -18.92 -5.92 -5.14
CA ARG A 117 -19.29 -5.80 -3.73
C ARG A 117 -20.52 -6.62 -3.36
#